data_AF-A0A0F3IZN0-F1
#
_entry.id   AF-A0A0F3IZN0-F1
#
_cell.length_a   1.000
_cell.length_b   1.000
_cell.length_c   1.000
_cell.angle_alpha   90.00
_cell.angle_beta   90.00
_cell.angle_gamma   90.00
#
_symmetry.space_group_name_H-M   'P 1'
#
loop_
_entity.id
_entity.type
_entity.pdbx_description
1 polymer ?
#
loop_
_entity_poly.entity_id
_entity_poly.type
_entity_poly.pdbx_seq_one_letter_code
_entity_poly.pdbx_strand_id
1 'polypeptide(L)'
;MTYTLAETKALEPIRNSVEKRALLPDLRDIFLCHAWDDRKGAAKELHDLLESLGVSVWFSENDVGLGKPLLRAIDRGLANSRIGIVLVTPALLLRLPAEGIADRE
;
A
#
# COMPACT_ATOMS: atom_id res chain seq x y z
N MET A 1 -14.05 -24.89 12.83
CA MET A 1 -15.29 -24.09 12.93
C MET A 1 -15.75 -23.77 11.53
N THR A 2 -17.03 -23.96 11.21
CA THR A 2 -17.63 -23.69 9.89
C THR A 2 -18.65 -22.57 10.04
N TYR A 3 -18.67 -21.65 9.07
CA TYR A 3 -19.65 -20.57 9.01
C TYR A 3 -21.09 -21.12 8.84
N THR A 4 -22.05 -20.41 9.42
CA THR A 4 -23.48 -20.63 9.19
C THR A 4 -23.91 -20.16 7.80
N LEU A 5 -25.05 -20.64 7.30
CA LEU A 5 -25.60 -20.19 6.00
C LEU A 5 -25.84 -18.68 5.93
N ALA A 6 -26.23 -18.07 7.06
CA ALA A 6 -26.44 -16.62 7.14
C ALA A 6 -25.11 -15.86 7.04
N GLU A 7 -24.05 -16.34 7.72
CA GLU A 7 -22.71 -15.75 7.64
C GLU A 7 -22.10 -15.90 6.25
N THR A 8 -22.26 -17.05 5.59
CA THR A 8 -21.79 -17.26 4.21
C THR A 8 -22.46 -16.28 3.26
N LYS A 9 -23.79 -16.14 3.32
CA LYS A 9 -24.55 -15.17 2.50
C LYS A 9 -24.15 -13.72 2.80
N ALA A 10 -23.86 -13.38 4.05
CA ALA A 10 -23.44 -12.04 4.44
C ALA A 10 -22.04 -11.70 3.89
N LEU A 11 -21.16 -12.70 3.76
CA LEU A 11 -19.80 -12.54 3.23
C LEU A 11 -19.72 -12.67 1.71
N GLU A 12 -20.74 -13.21 1.04
CA GLU A 12 -20.81 -13.37 -0.42
C GLU A 12 -20.44 -12.09 -1.21
N PRO A 13 -20.96 -10.88 -0.86
CA PRO A 13 -20.62 -9.67 -1.60
C PRO A 13 -19.14 -9.27 -1.45
N ILE A 14 -18.56 -9.50 -0.27
CA ILE A 14 -17.16 -9.23 0.02
C ILE A 14 -16.29 -10.20 -0.77
N ARG A 15 -16.60 -11.50 -0.71
CA ARG A 15 -15.94 -12.55 -1.51
C ARG A 15 -15.94 -12.20 -2.99
N ASN A 16 -17.11 -11.89 -3.55
CA ASN A 16 -17.25 -11.53 -4.97
C ASN A 16 -16.41 -10.31 -5.37
N SER A 17 -16.33 -9.32 -4.48
CA SER A 17 -15.52 -8.12 -4.70
C SER A 17 -14.02 -8.44 -4.68
N VAL A 18 -13.59 -9.28 -3.73
CA VAL A 18 -12.20 -9.75 -3.63
C VAL A 18 -11.81 -10.59 -4.84
N GLU A 19 -12.64 -11.54 -5.27
CA GLU A 19 -12.39 -12.42 -6.42
C GLU A 19 -12.33 -11.63 -7.73
N LYS A 20 -13.28 -10.71 -7.98
CA LYS A 20 -13.23 -9.84 -9.18
C LYS A 20 -11.95 -9.01 -9.22
N ARG A 21 -11.53 -8.48 -8.07
CA ARG A 21 -10.32 -7.68 -7.96
C ARG A 21 -9.08 -8.56 -8.10
N ALA A 22 -9.11 -9.83 -7.68
CA ALA A 22 -8.02 -10.80 -7.86
C ALA A 22 -7.69 -11.05 -9.34
N LEU A 23 -8.70 -11.02 -10.20
CA LEU A 23 -8.58 -11.24 -11.65
C LEU A 23 -8.04 -10.03 -12.44
N LEU A 24 -7.99 -8.85 -11.83
CA LEU A 24 -7.43 -7.66 -12.49
C LEU A 24 -5.91 -7.82 -12.63
N PRO A 25 -5.35 -7.71 -13.85
CA PRO A 25 -3.92 -7.84 -14.09
C PRO A 25 -3.13 -6.68 -13.46
N ASP A 26 -1.85 -6.91 -13.17
CA ASP A 26 -0.89 -5.90 -12.68
C ASP A 26 -1.23 -5.21 -11.34
N LEU A 27 -2.15 -5.75 -10.55
CA LEU A 27 -2.34 -5.29 -9.17
C LEU A 27 -1.24 -5.81 -8.25
N ARG A 28 -0.49 -4.89 -7.65
CA ARG A 28 0.37 -5.18 -6.50
C ARG A 28 -0.49 -5.52 -5.29
N ASP A 29 0.00 -6.39 -4.43
CA ASP A 29 -0.71 -6.75 -3.21
C ASP A 29 -0.74 -5.58 -2.22
N ILE A 30 0.38 -4.87 -2.08
CA ILE A 30 0.56 -3.83 -1.09
C ILE A 30 1.10 -2.55 -1.72
N PHE A 31 0.58 -1.39 -1.30
CA PHE A 31 1.23 -0.09 -1.40
C PHE A 31 1.88 0.23 -0.06
N LEU A 32 3.21 0.37 -0.02
CA LEU A 32 3.93 0.68 1.21
C LEU A 32 4.16 2.19 1.32
N CYS A 33 3.38 2.85 2.18
CA CYS A 33 3.56 4.23 2.58
C CYS A 33 4.51 4.32 3.78
N HIS A 34 5.50 5.20 3.70
CA HIS A 34 6.51 5.40 4.75
C HIS A 34 7.07 6.82 4.70
N ALA A 35 7.72 7.25 5.77
CA ALA A 35 8.48 8.51 5.74
C ALA A 35 9.75 8.36 4.91
N TRP A 36 10.18 9.45 4.26
CA TRP A 36 11.39 9.45 3.43
C TRP A 36 12.63 8.91 4.15
N ASP A 37 12.79 9.20 5.45
CA ASP A 37 13.97 8.76 6.19
C ASP A 37 14.00 7.25 6.44
N ASP A 38 12.84 6.58 6.42
CA ASP A 38 12.74 5.13 6.62
C ASP A 38 13.08 4.31 5.38
N ARG A 39 13.26 4.96 4.21
CA ARG A 39 13.39 4.29 2.90
C ARG A 39 14.55 3.31 2.79
N LYS A 40 15.60 3.49 3.61
CA LYS A 40 16.76 2.58 3.68
C LYS A 40 16.82 1.77 4.98
N GLY A 41 15.85 1.94 5.87
CA GLY A 41 15.76 1.28 7.16
C GLY A 41 14.50 0.41 7.24
N ALA A 42 13.65 0.68 8.23
CA ALA A 42 12.46 -0.12 8.53
C ALA A 42 11.53 -0.36 7.32
N ALA A 43 11.40 0.60 6.40
CA ALA A 43 10.58 0.41 5.20
C ALA A 43 11.19 -0.61 4.24
N LYS A 44 12.52 -0.60 4.07
CA LYS A 44 13.23 -1.58 3.23
C LYS A 44 13.17 -2.97 3.83
N GLU A 45 13.37 -3.08 5.14
CA GLU A 45 13.28 -4.35 5.86
C GLU A 45 11.90 -4.98 5.72
N LEU A 46 10.84 -4.19 5.93
CA LEU A 46 9.46 -4.66 5.75
C LEU A 46 9.17 -5.07 4.31
N HIS A 47 9.58 -4.25 3.34
CA HIS A 47 9.46 -4.58 1.92
C HIS A 47 10.11 -5.93 1.59
N ASP A 48 11.36 -6.12 2.01
CA ASP A 48 12.13 -7.32 1.68
C ASP A 48 11.53 -8.58 2.32
N LEU A 49 11.04 -8.46 3.55
CA LEU A 49 10.33 -9.55 4.22
C LEU A 49 9.05 -9.92 3.47
N LEU A 50 8.25 -8.93 3.05
CA LEU A 50 7.02 -9.18 2.29
C LEU A 50 7.30 -9.83 0.94
N GLU A 51 8.26 -9.32 0.18
CA GLU A 51 8.68 -9.91 -1.10
C GLU A 51 9.23 -11.33 -0.92
N SER A 52 9.96 -11.60 0.18
CA SER A 52 10.45 -12.96 0.49
C SER A 52 9.32 -13.97 0.76
N LEU A 53 8.14 -13.49 1.13
CA LEU A 53 6.92 -14.28 1.32
C LEU A 53 6.07 -14.37 0.04
N GLY A 54 6.57 -13.83 -1.09
CA GLY A 54 5.87 -13.81 -2.38
C GLY A 54 4.78 -12.74 -2.46
N VAL A 55 4.77 -11.76 -1.55
CA VAL A 55 3.83 -10.64 -1.58
C VAL A 55 4.41 -9.53 -2.43
N SER A 56 3.68 -9.11 -3.47
CA SER A 56 4.11 -8.05 -4.36
C SER A 56 3.88 -6.67 -3.74
N VAL A 57 4.93 -5.88 -3.59
CA VAL A 57 4.88 -4.57 -2.92
C VAL A 57 5.23 -3.46 -3.91
N TRP A 58 4.38 -2.43 -3.96
CA TRP A 58 4.75 -1.14 -4.54
C TRP A 58 5.54 -0.36 -3.50
N PHE A 59 6.78 -0.02 -3.83
CA PHE A 59 7.72 0.67 -2.95
C PHE A 59 8.44 1.79 -3.71
N SER A 60 8.36 3.01 -3.17
CA SER A 60 8.76 4.22 -3.90
C SER A 60 10.23 4.19 -4.38
N GLU A 61 11.14 3.59 -3.62
CA GLU A 61 12.56 3.47 -4.01
C GLU A 61 12.79 2.56 -5.22
N ASN A 62 11.90 1.60 -5.46
CA ASN A 62 12.03 0.62 -6.54
C ASN A 62 11.17 1.00 -7.75
N ASP A 63 9.94 1.46 -7.51
CA ASP A 63 8.91 1.64 -8.54
C ASP A 63 8.87 3.07 -9.13
N VAL A 64 9.59 4.04 -8.54
CA VAL A 64 9.68 5.41 -9.08
C VAL A 64 10.96 5.61 -9.88
N GLY A 65 10.85 5.56 -11.20
CA GLY A 65 11.97 5.80 -12.10
C GLY A 65 12.51 7.25 -12.05
N LEU A 66 13.81 7.41 -12.30
CA LEU A 66 14.48 8.71 -12.36
C LEU A 66 13.78 9.65 -13.36
N GLY A 67 13.55 10.89 -12.93
CA GLY A 67 12.89 11.92 -13.75
C GLY A 67 11.38 11.74 -13.93
N LYS A 68 10.73 10.76 -13.27
CA LYS A 68 9.27 10.62 -13.28
C LYS A 68 8.62 11.54 -12.23
N PRO A 69 7.45 12.14 -12.51
CA PRO A 69 6.72 12.90 -11.51
C PRO A 69 6.26 12.00 -10.35
N LEU A 70 6.79 12.26 -9.14
CA LEU A 70 6.57 11.43 -7.95
C LEU A 70 5.08 11.30 -7.60
N LEU A 71 4.35 12.42 -7.51
CA LEU A 71 2.91 12.41 -7.16
C LEU A 71 2.10 11.52 -8.10
N ARG A 72 2.34 11.62 -9.42
CA ARG A 72 1.65 10.76 -10.39
C ARG A 72 2.04 9.28 -10.26
N ALA A 73 3.26 9.00 -9.82
CA ALA A 73 3.69 7.62 -9.57
C ALA A 73 3.02 7.06 -8.31
N ILE A 74 2.87 7.88 -7.27
CA ILE A 74 2.10 7.56 -6.06
C ILE A 74 0.64 7.28 -6.40
N ASP A 75 -0.03 8.16 -7.16
CA ASP A 75 -1.43 7.97 -7.55
C ASP A 75 -1.63 6.66 -8.30
N ARG A 76 -0.72 6.33 -9.23
CA ARG A 76 -0.75 5.05 -9.96
C ARG A 76 -0.47 3.86 -9.05
N GLY A 77 0.50 3.97 -8.14
CA GLY A 77 0.80 2.92 -7.16
C GLY A 77 -0.41 2.63 -6.30
N LEU A 78 -1.05 3.66 -5.75
CA LEU A 78 -2.23 3.54 -4.91
C LEU A 78 -3.42 2.92 -5.68
N ALA A 79 -3.66 3.37 -6.92
CA ALA A 79 -4.73 2.84 -7.76
C ALA A 79 -4.52 1.35 -8.13
N ASN A 80 -3.25 0.94 -8.29
CA ASN A 80 -2.86 -0.40 -8.70
C ASN A 80 -2.38 -1.28 -7.53
N SER A 81 -2.81 -0.98 -6.30
CA SER A 81 -2.58 -1.82 -5.13
C SER A 81 -3.88 -2.34 -4.51
N ARG A 82 -3.84 -3.56 -3.97
CA ARG A 82 -4.99 -4.17 -3.27
C ARG A 82 -5.16 -3.58 -1.88
N ILE A 83 -4.05 -3.38 -1.17
CA ILE A 83 -4.01 -2.94 0.22
C ILE A 83 -3.01 -1.78 0.33
N GLY A 84 -3.31 -0.78 1.16
CA GLY A 84 -2.35 0.25 1.58
C GLY A 84 -1.86 -0.02 3.00
N ILE A 85 -0.55 -0.05 3.21
CA ILE A 85 0.09 -0.12 4.54
C ILE A 85 0.79 1.20 4.80
N VAL A 86 0.56 1.79 5.97
CA VAL A 86 1.28 2.97 6.45
C VAL A 86 2.22 2.56 7.56
N LEU A 87 3.53 2.69 7.32
CA LEU A 87 4.57 2.41 8.30
C LEU A 87 4.72 3.62 9.23
N VAL A 88 4.13 3.53 10.43
CA VAL A 88 4.17 4.59 11.43
C VAL A 88 5.43 4.46 12.29
N THR A 89 6.39 5.35 12.04
CA THR A 89 7.64 5.49 12.80
C THR A 89 7.69 6.88 13.45
N PRO A 90 8.62 7.13 14.40
CA PRO A 90 8.88 8.49 14.88
C PRO A 90 9.20 9.47 13.73
N ALA A 91 9.89 9.03 12.67
CA ALA A 91 10.21 9.86 11.52
C ALA A 91 8.95 10.30 10.75
N LEU A 92 7.94 9.43 10.64
CA LEU A 92 6.65 9.79 10.06
C LEU A 92 5.93 10.82 10.95
N LEU A 93 5.81 10.53 12.24
CA LEU A 93 5.09 11.38 13.19
C LEU A 93 5.71 12.78 13.33
N LEU A 94 7.03 12.91 13.19
CA LEU A 94 7.72 14.20 13.17
C LEU A 94 7.44 15.01 11.90
N ARG A 95 7.17 14.35 10.77
CA ARG A 95 6.87 15.02 9.49
C ARG A 95 5.42 15.44 9.35
N LEU A 96 4.46 14.70 9.90
CA LEU A 96 3.03 15.01 9.76
C LEU A 96 2.67 16.46 10.16
N PRO A 97 3.17 17.03 11.27
CA PRO A 97 2.91 18.43 11.63
C PRO A 97 3.62 19.43 10.73
N ALA A 98 4.76 19.05 10.15
CA ALA A 98 5.50 19.89 9.20
C ALA A 98 4.89 19.90 7.79
N GLU A 99 4.02 18.93 7.50
CA GLU A 99 3.34 18.74 6.21
C GLU A 99 1.80 18.95 6.27
N GLY A 100 1.24 19.37 7.41
CA GLY A 100 -0.12 19.94 7.47
C GLY A 100 -0.05 21.44 7.23
N ILE A 101 -0.85 22.10 6.38
CA ILE A 101 -2.19 21.86 5.86
C ILE A 101 -2.20 22.38 4.41
N ALA A 102 -3.16 21.92 3.61
CA ALA A 102 -3.65 22.62 2.43
C ALA A 102 -3.94 24.11 2.72
N ASP A 103 -2.94 24.97 2.56
CA ASP A 103 -3.06 26.43 2.52
C ASP A 103 -1.74 27.03 1.99
N ARG A 104 -1.57 26.99 0.67
CA ARG A 104 -0.82 27.98 -0.11
C ARG A 104 -1.46 28.08 -1.50
N GLU A 105 -2.74 28.43 -1.53
CA GLU A 105 -3.28 29.28 -2.60
C GLU A 105 -3.28 30.73 -2.12
#